data_AF-A0A969NEE8-F1
#
_entry.id   AF-A0A969NEE8-F1
#
_cell.length_a   1.000
_cell.length_b   1.000
_cell.length_c   1.000
_cell.angle_alpha   90.00
_cell.angle_beta   90.00
_cell.angle_gamma   90.00
#
_symmetry.space_group_name_H-M   'P 1'
#
loop_
_entity.id
_entity.type
_entity.pdbx_description
1 polymer ?
#
loop_
_entity_poly.entity_id
_entity_poly.type
_entity_poly.pdbx_seq_one_letter_code
_entity_poly.pdbx_strand_id
1 'polypeptide(L)'
;MVINVGIAGSFNKEVKIGEMVNVIQEEFADLGVEGTKSFKTLFELGFTDRDEYPFKDGRLIGKHFDNEVINKLRKVGGISSNIAHGKQESIDFLKEKYKADIETMEGAACFMFVCLKMWMLFRLELFQTMWNQEIEMDGIFRWH
;
A
#
# COMPACT_ATOMS: atom_id res chain seq x y z
N MET A 1 3.74 13.31 15.68
CA MET A 1 3.92 11.87 15.38
C MET A 1 2.59 11.35 14.90
N VAL A 2 2.55 10.67 13.76
CA VAL A 2 1.35 9.99 13.25
C VAL A 2 1.67 8.50 13.22
N ILE A 3 0.77 7.71 13.78
CA ILE A 3 0.82 6.25 13.72
C ILE A 3 -0.46 5.84 13.01
N ASN A 4 -0.33 5.17 11.87
CA ASN A 4 -1.45 4.57 11.19
C ASN A 4 -1.40 3.07 11.47
N VAL A 5 -2.48 2.56 12.08
CA VAL A 5 -2.62 1.15 12.43
C VAL A 5 -3.90 0.67 11.79
N GLY A 6 -3.78 -0.37 10.99
CA GLY A 6 -4.91 -0.86 10.22
C GLY A 6 -4.78 -2.33 9.85
N ILE A 7 -5.70 -2.75 9.00
CA ILE A 7 -5.74 -4.08 8.45
C ILE A 7 -5.33 -4.00 6.98
N ALA A 8 -4.51 -4.94 6.53
CA ALA A 8 -4.09 -5.02 5.15
C ALA A 8 -4.39 -6.40 4.56
N GLY A 9 -4.64 -6.44 3.26
CA GLY A 9 -4.57 -7.66 2.47
C GLY A 9 -3.11 -8.00 2.16
N SER A 10 -2.73 -9.27 2.21
CA SER A 10 -1.39 -9.68 1.79
C SER A 10 -1.39 -10.28 0.39
N PHE A 11 -0.48 -9.78 -0.46
CA PHE A 11 -0.13 -10.35 -1.75
C PHE A 11 1.02 -11.38 -1.63
N ASN A 12 1.91 -11.16 -0.66
CA ASN A 12 3.12 -11.94 -0.49
C ASN A 12 2.90 -13.11 0.49
N LYS A 13 3.07 -14.34 0.00
CA LYS A 13 2.91 -15.57 0.81
C LYS A 13 3.90 -15.68 1.97
N GLU A 14 4.99 -14.92 1.93
CA GLU A 14 5.94 -14.88 3.04
C GLU A 14 5.42 -14.08 4.25
N VAL A 15 4.43 -13.21 4.06
CA VAL A 15 3.79 -12.46 5.15
C VAL A 15 2.63 -13.30 5.67
N LYS A 16 2.71 -13.72 6.93
CA LYS A 16 1.71 -14.59 7.53
C LYS A 16 0.49 -13.79 7.97
N ILE A 17 -0.71 -14.35 7.81
CA ILE A 17 -1.92 -13.81 8.40
C ILE A 17 -1.71 -13.64 9.91
N GLY A 18 -2.04 -12.46 10.44
CA GLY A 18 -1.81 -12.03 11.82
C GLY A 18 -0.45 -11.37 12.09
N GLU A 19 0.48 -11.37 11.13
CA GLU A 19 1.80 -10.74 11.26
C GLU A 19 1.68 -9.20 11.21
N MET A 20 2.46 -8.53 12.06
CA MET A 20 2.59 -7.08 12.05
C MET A 20 3.73 -6.67 11.13
N VAL A 21 3.42 -5.86 10.13
CA VAL A 21 4.40 -5.38 9.15
C VAL A 21 4.55 -3.86 9.20
N ASN A 22 5.74 -3.39 8.86
CA ASN A 22 6.07 -1.97 8.79
C ASN A 22 6.13 -1.51 7.33
N VAL A 23 5.23 -0.60 6.93
CA VAL A 23 5.15 -0.10 5.56
C VAL A 23 6.14 1.04 5.35
N ILE A 24 7.19 0.79 4.56
CA ILE A 24 8.27 1.77 4.33
C ILE A 24 8.06 2.61 3.07
N GLN A 25 7.31 2.08 2.11
CA GLN A 25 6.97 2.72 0.85
C GLN A 25 5.55 2.33 0.45
N GLU A 26 4.88 3.25 -0.22
CA GLU A 26 3.53 3.00 -0.71
C GLU A 26 3.27 3.67 -2.06
N GLU A 27 2.41 3.05 -2.87
CA GLU A 27 2.06 3.52 -4.21
C GLU A 27 0.53 3.51 -4.39
N PHE A 28 -0.02 4.48 -5.10
CA PHE A 28 -1.45 4.50 -5.43
C PHE A 28 -1.73 3.56 -6.61
N ALA A 29 -2.51 2.51 -6.38
CA ALA A 29 -2.87 1.56 -7.42
C ALA A 29 -4.09 1.99 -8.24
N ASP A 30 -4.91 2.91 -7.74
CA ASP A 30 -6.18 3.37 -8.34
C ASP A 30 -6.14 4.79 -8.91
N LEU A 31 -5.04 5.52 -8.74
CA LEU A 31 -4.85 6.85 -9.33
C LEU A 31 -4.39 6.75 -10.79
N GLY A 32 -5.36 6.76 -11.69
CA GLY A 32 -5.10 6.66 -13.12
C GLY A 32 -6.36 6.50 -13.96
N VAL A 33 -6.16 6.18 -15.23
CA VAL A 33 -7.24 5.89 -16.18
C VAL A 33 -7.20 4.41 -16.50
N GLU A 34 -8.29 3.73 -16.19
CA GLU A 34 -8.52 2.35 -16.64
C GLU A 34 -8.93 2.36 -18.11
N GLY A 35 -8.08 1.80 -18.96
CA GLY A 35 -8.41 1.48 -20.35
C GLY A 35 -8.94 0.05 -20.48
N THR A 36 -9.47 -0.29 -21.65
CA THR A 36 -10.15 -1.58 -21.92
C THR A 36 -9.30 -2.83 -21.68
N LYS A 37 -7.97 -2.70 -21.61
CA LYS A 37 -7.00 -3.80 -21.37
C LYS A 37 -5.83 -3.41 -20.47
N SER A 38 -5.78 -2.17 -19.97
CA SER A 38 -4.61 -1.68 -19.23
C SER A 38 -4.98 -0.50 -18.36
N PHE A 39 -4.51 -0.52 -17.12
CA PHE A 39 -4.53 0.65 -16.25
C PHE A 39 -3.29 1.53 -16.51
N LYS A 40 -3.48 2.83 -16.77
CA LYS A 40 -2.40 3.81 -16.87
C LYS A 40 -2.45 4.75 -15.68
N THR A 41 -1.36 4.83 -14.93
CA THR A 41 -1.23 5.74 -13.78
C THR A 41 -1.21 7.20 -14.22
N LEU A 42 -1.52 8.13 -13.31
CA LEU A 42 -1.38 9.57 -13.57
C LEU A 42 0.04 9.96 -14.01
N PHE A 43 1.06 9.26 -13.47
CA PHE A 43 2.46 9.41 -13.86
C PHE A 43 2.71 9.00 -15.32
N GLU A 44 2.15 7.87 -15.75
CA GLU A 44 2.27 7.38 -17.14
C GLU A 44 1.53 8.26 -18.15
N LEU A 45 0.50 8.98 -17.70
CA LEU A 45 -0.25 9.94 -18.52
C LEU A 45 0.42 11.32 -18.58
N GLY A 46 1.50 11.55 -17.82
CA GLY A 46 2.21 12.83 -17.78
C GLY A 46 1.45 13.94 -17.04
N PHE A 47 0.45 13.59 -16.22
CA PHE A 47 -0.28 14.57 -15.40
C PHE A 47 0.48 14.97 -14.13
N THR A 48 1.45 14.16 -13.70
CA THR A 48 2.27 14.40 -12.50
C THR A 48 3.66 13.81 -12.73
N ASP A 49 4.69 14.50 -12.27
CA ASP A 49 6.06 14.01 -12.34
C ASP A 49 6.31 12.94 -11.27
N ARG A 50 6.98 11.85 -11.65
CA ARG A 50 7.29 10.72 -10.74
C ARG A 50 8.17 11.12 -9.56
N ASP A 51 8.97 12.17 -9.73
CA ASP A 51 9.92 12.68 -8.75
C ASP A 51 9.49 14.04 -8.16
N GLU A 52 8.25 14.48 -8.42
CA GLU A 52 7.70 15.66 -7.77
C GLU A 52 7.33 15.33 -6.33
N TYR A 53 7.85 16.13 -5.38
CA TYR A 53 7.53 15.99 -3.97
C TYR A 53 6.00 15.96 -3.77
N PRO A 54 5.43 14.96 -3.06
CA PRO A 54 6.08 14.02 -2.14
C PRO A 54 6.47 12.66 -2.72
N PHE A 55 6.39 12.48 -4.03
CA PHE A 55 6.72 11.23 -4.72
C PHE A 55 8.22 11.13 -5.03
N LYS A 56 8.71 9.88 -5.08
CA LYS A 56 10.02 9.51 -5.59
C LYS A 56 9.86 8.24 -6.41
N ASP A 57 10.14 8.32 -7.70
CA ASP A 57 9.85 7.27 -8.68
C ASP A 57 8.36 6.80 -8.66
N GLY A 58 7.42 7.72 -8.45
CA GLY A 58 5.98 7.43 -8.34
C GLY A 58 5.54 6.80 -7.03
N ARG A 59 6.47 6.62 -6.07
CA ARG A 59 6.19 6.05 -4.75
C ARG A 59 6.30 7.10 -3.65
N LEU A 60 5.50 6.92 -2.62
CA LEU A 60 5.61 7.66 -1.37
C LEU A 60 6.61 6.94 -0.49
N ILE A 61 7.77 7.56 -0.27
CA ILE A 61 8.84 6.96 0.53
C ILE A 61 8.85 7.59 1.91
N GLY A 62 8.75 6.71 2.90
CA GLY A 62 8.69 7.09 4.29
C GLY A 62 10.05 7.35 4.89
N LYS A 63 10.19 8.39 5.72
CA LYS A 63 11.36 8.47 6.61
C LYS A 63 11.31 7.35 7.63
N HIS A 64 12.45 6.70 7.82
CA HIS A 64 12.61 5.61 8.77
C HIS A 64 12.51 6.13 10.21
N PHE A 65 11.63 5.54 11.02
CA PHE A 65 11.60 5.76 12.45
C PHE A 65 12.52 4.73 13.13
N ASP A 66 13.64 5.20 13.66
CA ASP A 66 14.63 4.33 14.29
C ASP A 66 14.17 3.94 15.71
N ASN A 67 13.82 2.66 15.86
CA ASN A 67 13.38 2.08 17.12
C ASN A 67 13.61 0.57 17.10
N GLU A 68 14.18 0.01 18.16
CA GLU A 68 14.53 -1.42 18.22
C GLU A 68 13.36 -2.38 18.00
N VAL A 69 12.15 -2.02 18.40
CA VAL A 69 10.96 -2.86 18.22
C VAL A 69 10.51 -2.83 16.77
N ILE A 70 10.49 -1.63 16.17
CA ILE A 70 10.02 -1.41 14.80
C ILE A 70 11.05 -1.92 13.77
N ASN A 71 12.34 -1.85 14.10
CA ASN A 71 13.42 -2.39 13.29
C ASN A 71 13.40 -3.92 13.21
N LYS A 72 12.75 -4.61 14.16
CA LYS A 72 12.53 -6.06 14.13
C LYS A 72 11.34 -6.47 13.26
N LEU A 73 10.45 -5.54 12.91
CA LEU A 73 9.31 -5.83 12.05
C LEU A 73 9.74 -5.95 10.59
N ARG A 74 9.05 -6.82 9.85
CA ARG A 74 9.27 -6.97 8.41
C ARG A 74 8.92 -5.65 7.72
N LYS A 75 9.88 -5.11 6.97
CA LYS A 75 9.69 -3.92 6.14
C LYS A 75 9.08 -4.35 4.81
N VAL A 76 7.96 -3.74 4.45
CA VAL A 76 7.19 -4.12 3.25
C VAL A 76 6.84 -2.91 2.40
N GLY A 77 6.61 -3.15 1.10
CA GLY A 77 6.01 -2.17 0.20
C GLY A 77 4.50 -2.39 0.08
N GLY A 78 3.73 -1.33 0.27
CA GLY A 78 2.27 -1.37 0.13
C GLY A 78 1.79 -0.77 -1.18
N ILE A 79 0.58 -1.14 -1.59
CA ILE A 79 -0.24 -0.33 -2.47
C ILE A 79 -1.48 0.12 -1.72
N SER A 80 -1.93 1.33 -2.04
CA SER A 80 -3.24 1.82 -1.64
C SER A 80 -4.21 1.77 -2.80
N SER A 81 -5.39 1.22 -2.57
CA SER A 81 -6.51 1.30 -3.49
C SER A 81 -7.80 1.54 -2.72
N ASN A 82 -8.67 2.41 -3.23
CA ASN A 82 -10.03 2.52 -2.71
C ASN A 82 -10.91 1.33 -3.11
N ILE A 83 -10.45 0.49 -4.05
CA ILE A 83 -11.15 -0.70 -4.51
C ILE A 83 -10.56 -1.91 -3.80
N ALA A 84 -11.38 -2.64 -3.03
CA ALA A 84 -10.99 -3.95 -2.53
C ALA A 84 -11.05 -4.96 -3.68
N HIS A 85 -9.89 -5.38 -4.18
CA HIS A 85 -9.80 -6.26 -5.35
C HIS A 85 -10.10 -7.72 -4.98
N GLY A 86 -11.30 -8.20 -5.32
CA GLY A 86 -11.74 -9.59 -5.10
C GLY A 86 -11.49 -10.58 -6.23
N LYS A 87 -11.06 -10.10 -7.39
CA LYS A 87 -10.88 -10.92 -8.57
C LYS A 87 -9.42 -11.33 -8.70
N GLN A 88 -9.16 -12.63 -8.84
CA GLN A 88 -7.80 -13.16 -9.01
C GLN A 88 -7.05 -12.49 -10.17
N GLU A 89 -7.74 -12.25 -11.29
CA GLU A 89 -7.16 -11.54 -12.45
C GLU A 89 -6.69 -10.12 -12.12
N SER A 90 -7.44 -9.40 -11.28
CA SER A 90 -7.07 -8.04 -10.86
C SER A 90 -5.91 -8.07 -9.86
N ILE A 91 -5.91 -9.05 -8.94
CA ILE A 91 -4.82 -9.28 -7.99
C ILE A 91 -3.52 -9.60 -8.72
N ASP A 92 -3.56 -10.49 -9.71
CA ASP A 92 -2.39 -10.88 -10.49
C ASP A 92 -1.84 -9.69 -11.30
N PHE A 93 -2.72 -8.89 -11.89
CA PHE A 93 -2.35 -7.65 -12.57
C PHE A 93 -1.64 -6.65 -11.64
N LEU A 94 -2.17 -6.45 -10.43
CA LEU A 94 -1.57 -5.55 -9.44
C LEU A 94 -0.21 -6.06 -8.95
N LYS A 95 -0.09 -7.37 -8.70
CA LYS A 95 1.18 -8.02 -8.34
C LYS A 95 2.24 -7.82 -9.42
N GLU A 96 1.88 -8.06 -10.69
CA GLU A 96 2.83 -7.93 -11.80
C GLU A 96 3.25 -6.47 -12.02
N LYS A 97 2.30 -5.53 -11.94
CA LYS A 97 2.53 -4.11 -12.19
C LYS A 97 3.32 -3.44 -11.07
N TYR A 98 2.90 -3.61 -9.82
CA TYR A 98 3.42 -2.84 -8.68
C TYR A 98 4.42 -3.61 -7.81
N LYS A 99 4.46 -4.95 -7.90
CA LYS A 99 5.31 -5.82 -7.07
C LYS A 99 5.18 -5.51 -5.57
N ALA A 100 3.96 -5.24 -5.12
CA ALA A 100 3.66 -4.89 -3.74
C ALA A 100 3.49 -6.12 -2.86
N ASP A 101 3.79 -5.98 -1.57
CA ASP A 101 3.65 -7.04 -0.58
C ASP A 101 2.26 -7.04 0.07
N ILE A 102 1.67 -5.85 0.25
CA ILE A 102 0.38 -5.64 0.92
C ILE A 102 -0.52 -4.65 0.17
N GLU A 103 -1.84 -4.79 0.34
CA GLU A 103 -2.85 -3.80 -0.07
C GLU A 103 -3.46 -3.13 1.17
N THR A 104 -3.58 -1.82 1.14
CA THR A 104 -4.30 -1.01 2.12
C THR A 104 -5.29 -0.09 1.39
N MET A 105 -6.22 0.54 2.13
CA MET A 105 -7.16 1.50 1.53
C MET A 105 -6.85 2.95 1.93
N GLU A 106 -6.00 3.16 2.92
CA GLU A 106 -5.73 4.47 3.53
C GLU A 106 -4.26 4.84 3.62
N GLY A 107 -3.33 3.91 3.36
CA GLY A 107 -1.92 4.11 3.64
C GLY A 107 -1.30 5.25 2.84
N ALA A 108 -1.47 5.28 1.52
CA ALA A 108 -0.91 6.31 0.64
C ALA A 108 -1.52 7.69 0.92
N ALA A 109 -2.79 7.75 1.32
CA ALA A 109 -3.43 8.98 1.78
C ALA A 109 -2.81 9.47 3.11
N CYS A 110 -2.50 8.54 4.03
CA CYS A 110 -1.78 8.86 5.27
C CYS A 110 -0.36 9.37 4.99
N PHE A 111 0.37 8.72 4.08
CA PHE A 111 1.67 9.16 3.59
C PHE A 111 1.60 10.57 3.00
N MET A 112 0.64 10.84 2.11
CA MET A 112 0.44 12.18 1.54
C MET A 112 0.11 13.21 2.61
N PHE A 113 -0.74 12.87 3.58
CA PHE A 113 -1.09 13.78 4.68
C PHE A 113 0.14 14.18 5.50
N VAL A 114 0.99 13.20 5.86
CA VAL A 114 2.24 13.46 6.59
C VAL A 114 3.20 14.32 5.77
N CYS A 115 3.34 14.05 4.46
CA CYS A 115 4.26 14.80 3.61
C CYS A 115 3.77 16.23 3.28
N LEU A 116 2.46 16.45 3.13
CA LEU A 116 1.91 17.72 2.66
C LEU A 116 1.54 18.71 3.77
N LYS A 117 1.08 18.22 4.93
CA LYS A 117 0.46 19.08 5.96
C LYS A 117 1.33 19.37 7.16
N MET A 118 2.45 18.68 7.38
CA MET A 118 3.22 18.84 8.62
C MET A 118 4.73 18.74 8.40
N TRP A 119 5.50 19.65 9.00
CA TRP A 119 6.96 19.50 9.25
C TRP A 119 7.21 18.39 10.29
N MET A 120 6.59 17.23 10.13
CA MET A 120 6.63 16.16 11.09
C MET A 120 7.75 15.17 10.76
N LEU A 121 8.62 14.96 11.74
CA LEU A 121 9.82 14.13 11.60
C LEU A 121 9.55 12.62 11.64
N PHE A 122 8.38 12.15 12.12
CA PHE A 122 8.19 10.73 12.49
C PHE A 122 6.80 10.17 12.12
N ARG A 123 6.83 9.03 11.40
CA ARG A 123 5.68 8.22 10.93
C ARG A 123 5.93 6.74 11.24
N LEU A 124 4.88 6.02 11.63
CA LEU A 124 4.89 4.56 11.75
C LEU A 124 3.60 3.98 11.18
N GLU A 125 3.72 2.97 10.34
CA GLU A 125 2.57 2.26 9.76
C GLU A 125 2.65 0.80 10.09
N LEU A 126 1.66 0.33 10.86
CA LEU A 126 1.57 -1.05 11.32
C LEU A 126 0.29 -1.65 10.76
N PHE A 127 0.45 -2.59 9.85
CA PHE A 127 -0.68 -3.32 9.33
C PHE A 127 -0.64 -4.76 9.83
N GLN A 128 -1.79 -5.24 10.28
CA GLN A 128 -1.99 -6.65 10.49
C GLN A 128 -2.59 -7.25 9.23
N THR A 129 -1.92 -8.25 8.65
CA THR A 129 -2.47 -8.94 7.49
C THR A 129 -3.61 -9.86 7.92
N MET A 130 -4.83 -9.64 7.44
CA MET A 130 -6.00 -10.42 7.87
C MET A 130 -6.39 -11.54 6.90
N TRP A 131 -6.02 -11.42 5.63
CA TRP A 131 -6.28 -12.47 4.63
C TRP A 131 -5.19 -12.50 3.57
N ASN A 132 -5.08 -13.66 2.93
CA ASN A 132 -4.32 -13.81 1.71
C ASN A 132 -5.30 -13.69 0.53
N GLN A 133 -5.04 -12.72 -0.35
CA GLN A 133 -5.96 -12.44 -1.45
C GLN A 133 -6.10 -13.57 -2.47
N GLU A 134 -5.13 -14.49 -2.53
CA GLU A 134 -5.22 -15.69 -3.38
C GLU A 134 -6.17 -16.78 -2.85
N ILE A 135 -6.53 -16.76 -1.57
CA ILE A 135 -7.08 -17.97 -0.91
C ILE A 135 -8.46 -17.72 -0.28
N GLU A 136 -8.77 -16.51 0.22
CA GLU A 136 -9.87 -16.34 1.19
C GLU A 136 -10.82 -15.15 0.96
N MET A 137 -10.92 -14.59 -0.25
CA MET A 137 -11.87 -13.49 -0.47
C MET A 137 -13.35 -13.90 -0.51
N ASP A 138 -13.65 -15.17 -0.79
CA ASP A 138 -15.02 -15.71 -0.76
C ASP A 138 -15.63 -15.77 0.66
N GLY A 139 -14.80 -15.67 1.71
CA GLY A 139 -15.24 -15.71 3.11
C GLY A 139 -15.52 -14.33 3.72
N ILE A 140 -15.02 -13.25 3.13
CA ILE A 140 -15.00 -11.92 3.75
C ILE A 140 -16.34 -11.18 3.55
N PHE A 141 -17.00 -11.37 2.41
CA PHE A 141 -18.29 -10.73 2.12
C PHE A 141 -19.51 -11.47 2.69
N ARG A 142 -19.32 -12.55 3.47
CA ARG A 142 -20.42 -13.30 4.13
C ARG A 142 -20.83 -12.77 5.50
N TRP A 143 -20.28 -11.65 5.95
CA TRP A 143 -20.70 -10.96 7.18
C TRP A 143 -21.59 -9.77 6.88
N HIS A 144 -22.77 -10.01 6.29
CA HIS A 144 -23.95 -9.14 6.38
C HIS A 144 -25.21 -10.01 6.41
#